data_AF-A0A820SVY1-F1
#
_entry.id   AF-A0A820SVY1-F1
#
_cell.length_a   1.000
_cell.length_b   1.000
_cell.length_c   1.000
_cell.angle_alpha   90.00
_cell.angle_beta   90.00
_cell.angle_gamma   90.00
#
_symmetry.space_group_name_H-M   'P 1'
#
loop_
_entity.id
_entity.type
_entity.pdbx_description
1 polymer ?
#
loop_
_entity_poly.entity_id
_entity_poly.type
_entity_poly.pdbx_seq_one_letter_code
_entity_poly.pdbx_strand_id
1 'polypeptide(L)'
;VVRCPVKNMGDGTYQVQYAPYEQGPHQIEVTYENIPVPGSAFRVNAIPGCDPLRVRAYGPGLEHAVTNEPTTFTVETKGAGQGSLGLAIEGPSEAKMVCKDNQDGTCIMEYLP
;
A
#
# COMPACT_ATOMS: atom_id res chain seq x y z
N VAL A 1 -7.19 11.08 23.71
CA VAL A 1 -8.22 10.01 23.64
C VAL A 1 -9.20 10.37 22.54
N VAL A 2 -9.20 9.64 21.43
CA VAL A 2 -10.21 9.83 20.37
C VAL A 2 -11.45 9.05 20.78
N ARG A 3 -12.54 9.75 21.10
CA ARG A 3 -13.82 9.10 21.41
C ARG A 3 -14.48 8.71 20.10
N CYS A 4 -14.66 7.41 19.89
CA CYS A 4 -15.23 6.87 18.66
C CYS A 4 -16.69 6.46 18.92
N PRO A 5 -17.61 6.74 17.98
CA PRO A 5 -19.00 6.29 18.12
C PRO A 5 -19.06 4.76 18.02
N VAL A 6 -19.84 4.16 18.92
CA VAL A 6 -20.13 2.72 18.92
C VAL A 6 -21.47 2.50 18.23
N LYS A 7 -21.50 1.66 17.21
CA LYS A 7 -22.72 1.28 16.50
C LYS A 7 -23.17 -0.11 16.94
N ASN A 8 -24.39 -0.22 17.46
CA ASN A 8 -25.02 -1.51 17.75
C ASN A 8 -25.55 -2.12 16.44
N MET A 9 -25.19 -3.37 16.16
CA MET A 9 -25.60 -4.09 14.94
C MET A 9 -26.90 -4.88 15.11
N GLY A 10 -27.49 -4.90 16.31
CA GLY A 10 -28.81 -5.52 16.58
C GLY A 10 -28.78 -7.03 16.79
N ASP A 11 -27.60 -7.64 16.74
CA ASP A 11 -27.34 -9.08 16.88
C ASP A 11 -26.47 -9.41 18.13
N GLY A 12 -26.24 -8.42 19.00
CA GLY A 12 -25.31 -8.52 20.12
C GLY A 12 -23.88 -8.10 19.78
N THR A 13 -23.60 -7.73 18.52
CA THR A 13 -22.31 -7.20 18.08
C THR A 13 -22.30 -5.67 18.09
N TYR A 14 -21.16 -5.10 18.49
CA TYR A 14 -20.92 -3.67 18.47
C TYR A 14 -19.75 -3.34 17.53
N GLN A 15 -19.96 -2.41 16.61
CA GLN A 15 -18.96 -1.96 15.66
C GLN A 15 -18.41 -0.59 16.08
N VAL A 16 -17.08 -0.45 16.07
CA VAL A 16 -16.38 0.82 16.32
C VAL A 16 -15.48 1.11 15.12
N GLN A 17 -15.50 2.36 14.66
CA GLN A 17 -14.64 2.83 13.58
C GLN A 17 -13.81 4.00 14.08
N TYR A 18 -12.50 3.95 13.82
CA TYR A 18 -11.55 5.01 14.16
C TYR A 18 -10.65 5.26 12.95
N ALA A 19 -10.21 6.51 12.79
CA ALA A 19 -9.20 6.91 11.82
C ALA A 19 -7.97 7.40 12.60
N PRO A 20 -6.86 6.64 12.62
CA PRO A 20 -5.65 7.07 13.31
C PRO A 20 -5.05 8.29 12.61
N TYR A 21 -4.62 9.29 13.39
CA TYR A 21 -3.98 10.50 12.88
C TYR A 21 -2.47 10.32 12.67
N GLU A 22 -1.86 9.45 13.47
CA GLU A 22 -0.43 9.13 13.41
C GLU A 22 -0.23 7.67 13.02
N GLN A 23 0.94 7.38 12.42
CA GLN A 23 1.35 6.01 12.14
C GLN A 23 1.92 5.35 13.40
N GLY A 24 1.81 4.04 13.49
CA GLY A 24 2.46 3.25 14.54
C GLY A 24 1.49 2.69 15.59
N PRO A 25 2.01 2.26 16.76
CA PRO A 25 1.25 1.50 17.73
C PRO A 25 0.20 2.37 18.44
N HIS A 26 -1.05 1.92 18.37
CA HIS A 26 -2.19 2.53 19.05
C HIS A 26 -2.84 1.52 20.01
N GLN A 27 -3.40 2.05 21.09
CA GLN A 27 -4.13 1.28 22.09
C GLN A 27 -5.59 1.71 22.10
N ILE A 28 -6.49 0.74 21.92
CA ILE A 28 -7.94 0.94 21.96
C ILE A 28 -8.48 0.37 23.26
N GLU A 29 -9.05 1.25 24.08
CA GLU A 29 -9.69 0.88 25.33
C GLU A 29 -11.21 0.85 25.14
N VAL A 30 -11.80 -0.31 25.45
CA VAL A 30 -13.25 -0.51 25.37
C VAL A 30 -13.77 -0.82 26.77
N THR A 31 -14.68 0.01 27.24
CA THR A 31 -15.30 -0.12 28.57
C THR A 31 -16.82 -0.16 28.45
N TYR A 32 -17.45 -0.93 29.33
CA TYR A 32 -18.89 -0.96 29.57
C TYR A 32 -19.12 -0.53 31.02
N GLU A 33 -19.86 0.56 31.23
CA GLU A 33 -20.05 1.16 32.58
C GLU A 33 -18.74 1.43 33.34
N ASN A 34 -17.70 1.89 32.62
CA ASN A 34 -16.34 2.10 33.13
C ASN A 34 -15.57 0.82 33.51
N ILE A 35 -16.12 -0.36 33.23
CA ILE A 35 -15.46 -1.65 33.42
C ILE A 35 -14.88 -2.11 32.07
N PRO A 36 -13.58 -2.41 31.96
CA PRO A 36 -13.00 -2.94 30.73
C PRO A 36 -13.66 -4.24 30.29
N VAL A 37 -14.01 -4.34 29.00
CA VAL A 37 -14.49 -5.59 28.44
C VAL A 37 -13.34 -6.61 28.33
N PRO A 38 -13.62 -7.92 28.31
CA PRO A 38 -12.59 -8.93 28.08
C PRO A 38 -11.77 -8.65 26.82
N GLY A 39 -10.44 -8.69 26.93
CA GLY A 39 -9.51 -8.43 25.82
C GLY A 39 -9.10 -6.96 25.65
N SER A 40 -9.78 -6.01 26.32
CA SER A 40 -9.32 -4.62 26.38
C SER A 40 -8.09 -4.50 27.30
N ALA A 41 -7.05 -3.75 26.95
CA ALA A 41 -6.94 -2.90 25.77
C ALA A 41 -6.41 -3.64 24.53
N PHE A 42 -6.96 -3.30 23.37
CA PHE A 42 -6.54 -3.87 22.08
C PHE A 42 -5.39 -3.06 21.49
N ARG A 43 -4.28 -3.73 21.19
CA ARG A 43 -3.14 -3.11 20.50
C ARG A 43 -3.32 -3.27 19.00
N VAL A 44 -3.27 -2.16 18.28
CA VAL A 44 -3.39 -2.09 16.83
C VAL A 44 -2.21 -1.29 16.29
N ASN A 45 -1.66 -1.69 15.15
CA ASN A 45 -0.61 -0.92 14.50
C ASN A 45 -1.23 -0.17 13.32
N ALA A 46 -1.33 1.15 13.42
CA ALA A 46 -1.83 2.00 12.35
C ALA A 46 -0.75 2.09 11.26
N ILE A 47 -0.96 1.40 10.14
CA ILE A 47 -0.12 1.54 8.97
C ILE A 47 -0.64 2.68 8.09
N PRO A 48 0.24 3.48 7.45
CA PRO A 48 -0.19 4.41 6.43
C PRO A 48 -0.96 3.66 5.34
N GLY A 49 -2.08 4.23 4.89
CA GLY A 49 -2.84 3.69 3.78
C GLY A 49 -1.98 3.61 2.52
N CYS A 50 -2.25 2.62 1.68
CA CYS A 50 -1.74 2.59 0.31
C CYS A 50 -2.61 3.51 -0.56
N ASP A 51 -1.99 4.39 -1.32
CA ASP A 51 -2.62 5.24 -2.33
C ASP A 51 -2.04 4.89 -3.71
N PRO A 52 -2.62 3.88 -4.41
CA PRO A 52 -2.14 3.45 -5.72
C PRO A 52 -2.18 4.55 -6.79
N LEU A 53 -3.01 5.58 -6.61
CA LEU A 53 -3.14 6.69 -7.57
C LEU A 53 -1.90 7.59 -7.57
N ARG A 54 -1.02 7.45 -6.57
CA ARG A 54 0.26 8.16 -6.52
C ARG A 54 1.38 7.44 -7.28
N VAL A 55 1.16 6.20 -7.70
CA VAL A 55 2.13 5.46 -8.53
C VAL A 55 2.12 6.03 -9.94
N ARG A 56 3.30 6.27 -10.51
CA ARG A 56 3.48 6.78 -11.87
C ARG A 56 4.50 5.94 -12.63
N ALA A 57 4.27 5.71 -13.91
CA ALA A 57 5.25 5.08 -14.79
C ALA A 57 5.50 5.99 -15.99
N TYR A 58 6.76 6.18 -16.37
CA TYR A 58 7.15 7.04 -17.48
C TYR A 58 8.50 6.60 -18.08
N GLY A 59 8.72 6.93 -19.35
CA GLY A 59 9.97 6.64 -20.06
C GLY A 59 9.71 6.04 -21.45
N PRO A 60 10.74 6.01 -22.30
CA PRO A 60 10.60 5.59 -23.70
C PRO A 60 10.13 4.14 -23.84
N GLY A 61 10.51 3.26 -22.91
CA GLY A 61 10.08 1.87 -22.89
C GLY A 61 8.62 1.59 -22.58
N LEU A 62 7.81 2.62 -22.34
CA LEU A 62 6.35 2.47 -22.29
C LEU A 62 5.69 2.83 -23.62
N GLU A 63 6.41 3.51 -24.52
CA GLU A 63 5.88 4.02 -25.78
C GLU A 63 6.37 3.18 -26.96
N HIS A 64 7.69 2.95 -27.03
CA HIS A 64 8.34 2.27 -28.15
C HIS A 64 9.56 1.46 -27.69
N ALA A 65 9.82 0.35 -28.36
CA ALA A 65 11.04 -0.44 -28.18
C ALA A 65 11.48 -1.06 -29.51
N VAL A 66 12.78 -1.28 -29.66
CA VAL A 66 13.38 -1.92 -30.83
C VAL A 66 13.81 -3.33 -30.46
N THR A 67 13.46 -4.32 -31.29
CA THR A 67 13.83 -5.72 -31.06
C THR A 67 15.34 -5.88 -30.90
N ASN A 68 15.76 -6.67 -29.91
CA ASN A 68 17.17 -6.85 -29.54
C ASN A 68 17.89 -5.58 -29.03
N GLU A 69 17.18 -4.48 -28.74
CA GLU A 69 17.76 -3.31 -28.08
C GLU A 69 17.20 -3.15 -26.66
N PRO A 70 18.07 -3.10 -25.63
CA PRO A 70 17.63 -2.86 -24.26
C PRO A 70 16.90 -1.53 -24.15
N THR A 71 15.71 -1.57 -23.57
CA THR A 71 14.84 -0.42 -23.43
C THR A 71 14.42 -0.26 -21.97
N THR A 72 14.27 0.98 -21.51
CA THR A 72 14.00 1.28 -20.09
C THR A 72 12.79 2.17 -19.88
N PHE A 73 12.15 1.99 -18.72
CA PHE A 73 11.15 2.90 -18.16
C PHE A 73 11.31 2.99 -16.64
N THR A 74 10.74 4.03 -16.04
CA THR A 74 10.82 4.29 -14.60
C THR A 74 9.43 4.16 -13.98
N VAL A 75 9.36 3.51 -12.82
CA VAL A 75 8.18 3.47 -11.96
C VAL A 75 8.47 4.24 -10.67
N GLU A 76 7.71 5.30 -10.42
CA GLU A 76 7.76 6.11 -9.20
C GLU A 76 6.64 5.69 -8.26
N THR A 77 7.00 5.24 -7.06
CA THR A 77 6.06 4.82 -6.00
C THR A 77 6.09 5.77 -4.80
N LYS A 78 6.78 6.91 -4.93
CA LYS A 78 6.89 7.94 -3.89
C LYS A 78 5.51 8.38 -3.42
N GLY A 79 5.26 8.19 -2.12
CA GLY A 79 4.03 8.62 -1.47
C GLY A 79 2.83 7.69 -1.66
N ALA A 80 2.96 6.57 -2.40
CA ALA A 80 1.91 5.57 -2.55
C ALA A 80 1.74 4.67 -1.29
N GLY A 81 2.65 4.73 -0.33
CA GLY A 81 2.62 3.91 0.87
C GLY A 81 3.29 2.54 0.68
N GLN A 82 3.16 1.67 1.68
CA GLN A 82 3.76 0.34 1.65
C GLN A 82 2.85 -0.62 0.87
N GLY A 83 3.41 -1.34 -0.11
CA GLY A 83 2.69 -2.29 -0.93
C GLY A 83 3.61 -3.07 -1.87
N SER A 84 3.02 -4.02 -2.60
CA SER A 84 3.74 -4.82 -3.61
C SER A 84 3.50 -4.26 -5.01
N LEU A 85 4.56 -4.10 -5.80
CA LEU A 85 4.48 -3.72 -7.21
C LEU A 85 4.57 -4.98 -8.08
N GLY A 86 3.55 -5.21 -8.92
CA GLY A 86 3.55 -6.28 -9.93
C GLY A 86 3.75 -5.70 -11.32
N LEU A 87 4.59 -6.36 -12.12
CA LEU A 87 4.91 -5.94 -13.50
C LEU A 87 4.82 -7.15 -14.43
N ALA A 88 4.22 -6.94 -15.60
CA ALA A 88 4.10 -7.94 -16.66
C ALA A 88 4.36 -7.27 -18.01
N ILE A 89 5.15 -7.93 -18.86
CA ILE A 89 5.39 -7.52 -20.25
C ILE A 89 4.82 -8.63 -21.12
N GLU A 90 3.84 -8.28 -21.94
CA GLU A 90 3.20 -9.22 -22.87
C GLU A 90 3.57 -8.85 -24.29
N GLY A 91 3.94 -9.86 -25.07
CA GLY A 91 4.38 -9.68 -26.44
C GLY A 91 4.41 -11.01 -27.20
N PRO A 92 4.83 -11.00 -28.47
CA PRO A 92 4.96 -12.21 -29.28
C PRO A 92 6.04 -13.18 -28.76
N SER A 93 6.97 -12.70 -27.94
CA SER A 93 8.06 -13.44 -27.31
C SER A 93 8.19 -13.08 -25.83
N GLU A 94 8.86 -13.95 -25.07
CA GLU A 94 9.22 -13.67 -23.67
C GLU A 94 10.28 -12.58 -23.60
N ALA A 95 9.96 -11.48 -22.91
CA ALA A 95 10.90 -10.39 -22.67
C ALA A 95 11.66 -10.63 -21.36
N LYS A 96 12.98 -10.50 -21.40
CA LYS A 96 13.79 -10.50 -20.16
C LYS A 96 13.64 -9.15 -19.48
N MET A 97 13.33 -9.16 -18.19
CA MET A 97 13.13 -7.95 -17.39
C MET A 97 14.09 -7.91 -16.21
N VAL A 98 14.69 -6.75 -15.99
CA VAL A 98 15.55 -6.44 -14.84
C VAL A 98 14.98 -5.22 -14.14
N CYS A 99 14.82 -5.33 -12.82
CA CYS A 99 14.41 -4.22 -11.96
C CYS A 99 15.63 -3.71 -11.19
N LYS A 100 15.85 -2.41 -11.21
CA LYS A 100 16.86 -1.71 -10.42
C LYS A 100 16.18 -0.68 -9.53
N ASP A 101 16.18 -0.94 -8.23
CA ASP A 101 15.72 0.02 -7.22
C ASP A 101 16.78 1.12 -7.03
N ASN A 102 16.37 2.38 -7.17
CA ASN A 102 17.22 3.54 -6.94
C ASN A 102 17.29 3.97 -5.47
N GLN A 103 16.54 3.33 -4.57
CA GLN A 103 16.44 3.63 -3.14
C GLN A 103 15.95 5.05 -2.82
N ASP A 104 15.43 5.77 -3.81
CA ASP A 104 14.82 7.07 -3.63
C ASP A 104 13.28 6.98 -3.68
N GLY A 105 12.70 5.80 -3.92
CA GLY A 105 11.28 5.60 -4.18
C GLY A 105 10.94 5.53 -5.68
N THR A 106 11.96 5.41 -6.54
CA THR A 106 11.81 5.05 -7.95
C THR A 106 12.51 3.74 -8.26
N CYS A 107 11.93 2.97 -9.18
CA CYS A 107 12.51 1.75 -9.73
C CYS A 107 12.70 1.94 -11.24
N ILE A 108 13.90 1.64 -11.73
CA ILE A 108 14.17 1.58 -13.16
C ILE A 108 13.93 0.16 -13.63
N MET A 109 13.11 0.03 -14.66
CA MET A 109 12.82 -1.23 -15.33
C MET A 109 13.56 -1.24 -16.66
N GLU A 110 14.37 -2.26 -16.88
CA GLU A 110 15.05 -2.53 -18.13
C GLU A 110 14.51 -3.83 -18.70
N TYR A 111 14.13 -3.83 -19.98
CA TYR A 111 13.69 -5.04 -20.66
C TYR A 111 14.24 -5.13 -22.09
N LEU A 112 14.32 -6.36 -22.57
CA LEU A 112 14.72 -6.68 -23.94
C LEU A 112 13.56 -7.39 -24.64
N PRO A 113 12.91 -6.73 -25.63
CA PRO A 113 11.82 -7.33 -26.40
C PRO A 113 12.30 -8.37 -27.43
#